data_AF-A0A2E0QPJ7-F1
#
_entry.id   AF-A0A2E0QPJ7-F1
#
_cell.length_a   1.000
_cell.length_b   1.000
_cell.length_c   1.000
_cell.angle_alpha   90.00
_cell.angle_beta   90.00
_cell.angle_gamma   90.00
#
_symmetry.space_group_name_H-M   'P 1'
#
loop_
_entity.id
_entity.type
_entity.pdbx_description
1 polymer ?
#
loop_
_entity_poly.entity_id
_entity_poly.type
_entity_poly.pdbx_seq_one_letter_code
_entity_poly.pdbx_strand_id
1 'polypeptide(L)'
;MQTILFSNGNPKKLARLHLVTAFFCIAQLAVSQEAKPSAGDFRTEFDKRLAAIQIPYDEREANLIESYKNRVIQIQEKFQEAGKLDTALVLKTEIEILNESGKTGTIPNETLEPLREIFSNEIAAILAEKSEATIKLHESFIPLIDRQIKVRTKQGDIESAKQLANLIQEYQDQIRKIKNAPTKKGELQSFSILTGDDAEVLLSSTDPKNNQAVSARATASSSWKDRDVHLVCRTERLTRLEAMNPTDFWSGTETTGWIRLQWRSPVVVKEIILVNRPGESKADIWKKGRVSLNGENLMEFRDFERGSAMQIQLSKPAFLSDLKIEIVEGTQHPGLHSIEVYPQTLGK
;
A
#
# COMPACT_ATOMS: atom_id res chain seq x y z
N MET A 1 8.66 -32.95 -69.19
CA MET A 1 8.49 -34.22 -68.46
C MET A 1 9.86 -34.66 -67.96
N GLN A 2 10.20 -34.33 -66.72
CA GLN A 2 11.40 -34.85 -66.05
C GLN A 2 10.95 -35.84 -65.00
N THR A 3 11.14 -37.12 -65.29
CA THR A 3 10.92 -38.23 -64.36
C THR A 3 12.13 -38.31 -63.43
N ILE A 4 11.99 -37.78 -62.22
CA ILE A 4 12.99 -37.94 -61.16
C ILE A 4 12.81 -39.34 -60.57
N LEU A 5 13.70 -40.26 -60.97
CA LEU A 5 13.87 -41.58 -60.38
C LEU A 5 14.47 -41.44 -58.97
N PHE A 6 13.68 -41.69 -57.94
CA PHE A 6 14.18 -41.84 -56.58
C PHE A 6 14.93 -43.17 -56.45
N SER A 7 16.26 -43.10 -56.39
CA SER A 7 17.14 -44.25 -56.18
C SER A 7 17.03 -44.78 -54.74
N ASN A 8 16.84 -46.09 -54.59
CA ASN A 8 17.24 -46.97 -53.47
C ASN A 8 17.51 -46.30 -52.11
N GLY A 9 16.50 -45.60 -51.58
CA GLY A 9 16.49 -45.14 -50.20
C GLY A 9 16.23 -46.32 -49.27
N ASN A 10 17.17 -46.60 -48.35
CA ASN A 10 17.01 -47.60 -47.30
C ASN A 10 15.61 -47.50 -46.66
N PRO A 11 14.77 -48.55 -46.72
CA PRO A 11 13.36 -48.49 -46.29
C PRO A 11 13.20 -48.06 -44.82
N LYS A 12 14.23 -48.28 -43.98
CA LYS A 12 14.25 -47.81 -42.59
C LYS A 12 14.38 -46.28 -42.48
N LYS A 13 15.04 -45.61 -43.42
CA LYS A 13 15.14 -44.14 -43.46
C LYS A 13 13.86 -43.49 -43.97
N LEU A 14 13.19 -44.09 -44.96
CA LEU A 14 11.90 -43.62 -45.44
C LEU A 14 10.80 -43.76 -44.38
N ALA A 15 10.77 -44.89 -43.66
CA ALA A 15 9.84 -45.11 -42.55
C ALA A 15 10.06 -44.12 -41.39
N ARG A 16 11.32 -43.80 -41.06
CA ARG A 16 11.64 -42.78 -40.04
C ARG A 16 11.24 -41.38 -40.47
N LEU A 17 11.41 -41.03 -41.75
CA LEU A 17 10.98 -39.72 -42.26
C LEU A 17 9.47 -39.59 -42.20
N HIS A 18 8.71 -40.60 -42.64
CA HIS A 18 7.24 -40.58 -42.52
C HIS A 18 6.74 -40.56 -41.06
N LEU A 19 7.43 -41.22 -40.13
CA LEU A 19 7.10 -41.16 -38.71
C LEU A 19 7.35 -39.77 -38.11
N VAL A 20 8.44 -39.11 -38.49
CA VAL A 20 8.73 -37.72 -38.06
C VAL A 20 7.74 -36.73 -38.65
N THR A 21 7.38 -36.86 -39.93
CA THR A 21 6.38 -35.99 -40.56
C THR A 21 4.97 -36.24 -39.99
N ALA A 22 4.61 -37.48 -39.68
CA ALA A 22 3.35 -37.82 -39.01
C ALA A 22 3.31 -37.27 -37.57
N PHE A 23 4.43 -37.34 -36.83
CA PHE A 23 4.53 -36.73 -35.50
C PHE A 23 4.43 -35.20 -35.56
N PHE A 24 4.99 -34.57 -36.60
CA PHE A 24 4.88 -33.12 -36.81
C PHE A 24 3.46 -32.69 -37.19
N CYS A 25 2.76 -33.47 -38.03
CA CYS A 25 1.34 -33.21 -38.36
C CYS A 25 0.40 -33.47 -37.18
N ILE A 26 0.65 -34.49 -36.35
CA ILE A 26 -0.14 -34.77 -35.14
C ILE A 26 0.14 -33.71 -34.06
N ALA A 27 1.38 -33.23 -33.92
CA ALA A 27 1.71 -32.12 -33.03
C ALA A 27 1.10 -30.79 -33.49
N GLN A 28 1.04 -30.51 -34.80
CA GLN A 28 0.34 -29.34 -35.33
C GLN A 28 -1.19 -29.44 -35.19
N LEU A 29 -1.77 -30.64 -35.24
CA LEU A 29 -3.19 -30.87 -34.96
C LEU A 29 -3.52 -30.78 -33.46
N ALA A 30 -2.61 -31.19 -32.57
CA ALA A 30 -2.78 -31.08 -31.12
C ALA A 30 -2.64 -29.63 -30.60
N VAL A 31 -1.85 -28.79 -31.28
CA VAL A 31 -1.79 -27.33 -31.01
C VAL A 31 -3.04 -26.59 -31.51
N SER A 32 -3.91 -27.24 -32.29
CA SER A 32 -5.03 -26.58 -32.97
C SER A 32 -6.38 -26.64 -32.24
N GLN A 33 -6.47 -27.23 -31.04
CA GLN A 33 -7.68 -27.22 -30.21
C GLN A 33 -7.38 -27.11 -28.70
N GLU A 34 -6.42 -26.30 -28.29
CA GLU A 34 -6.47 -25.82 -26.90
C GLU A 34 -7.81 -25.11 -26.71
N ALA A 35 -8.66 -25.70 -25.86
CA ALA A 35 -9.96 -25.14 -25.53
C ALA A 35 -9.76 -23.70 -25.09
N LYS A 36 -10.26 -22.76 -25.91
CA LYS A 36 -10.10 -21.34 -25.62
C LYS A 36 -10.86 -21.04 -24.34
N PRO A 37 -10.20 -20.59 -23.27
CA PRO A 37 -10.86 -20.39 -22.00
C PRO A 37 -12.00 -19.38 -22.15
N SER A 38 -13.14 -19.74 -21.57
CA SER A 38 -14.31 -18.89 -21.39
C SER A 38 -14.10 -17.95 -20.19
N ALA A 39 -14.99 -16.97 -20.01
CA ALA A 39 -14.99 -16.15 -18.80
C ALA A 39 -15.18 -17.00 -17.53
N GLY A 40 -15.93 -18.10 -17.61
CA GLY A 40 -16.10 -19.06 -16.51
C GLY A 40 -14.79 -19.73 -16.12
N ASP A 41 -14.00 -20.18 -17.11
CA ASP A 41 -12.70 -20.82 -16.86
C ASP A 41 -11.73 -19.87 -16.16
N PHE A 42 -11.71 -18.59 -16.56
CA PHE A 42 -10.91 -17.58 -15.88
C PHE A 42 -11.37 -17.35 -14.44
N ARG A 43 -12.68 -17.29 -14.16
CA ARG A 43 -13.19 -17.15 -12.79
C ARG A 43 -12.78 -18.34 -11.93
N THR A 44 -12.96 -19.57 -12.41
CA THR A 44 -12.59 -20.78 -11.66
C THR A 44 -11.11 -20.83 -11.33
N GLU A 45 -10.23 -20.53 -12.29
CA GLU A 45 -8.79 -20.49 -12.04
C GLU A 45 -8.40 -19.32 -11.13
N PHE A 46 -9.06 -18.17 -11.25
CA PHE A 46 -8.87 -17.04 -10.36
C PHE A 46 -9.25 -17.38 -8.91
N ASP A 47 -10.44 -17.94 -8.69
CA ASP A 47 -10.95 -18.29 -7.36
C ASP A 47 -10.05 -19.32 -6.68
N LYS A 48 -9.55 -20.30 -7.44
CA LYS A 48 -8.57 -21.28 -6.96
C LYS A 48 -7.29 -20.62 -6.48
N ARG A 49 -6.75 -19.67 -7.26
CA ARG A 49 -5.53 -18.92 -6.87
C ARG A 49 -5.78 -17.95 -5.73
N LEU A 50 -6.97 -17.35 -5.68
CA LEU A 50 -7.36 -16.46 -4.59
C LEU A 50 -7.44 -17.24 -3.27
N ALA A 51 -8.03 -18.44 -3.28
CA ALA A 51 -8.04 -19.32 -2.11
C ALA A 51 -6.61 -19.69 -1.66
N ALA A 52 -5.72 -20.00 -2.60
CA ALA A 52 -4.31 -20.29 -2.30
C ALA A 52 -3.56 -19.09 -1.69
N ILE A 53 -3.99 -17.86 -1.98
CA ILE A 53 -3.49 -16.65 -1.32
C ILE A 53 -4.13 -16.50 0.06
N GLN A 54 -5.45 -16.68 0.19
CA GLN A 54 -6.20 -16.40 1.43
C GLN A 54 -5.80 -17.30 2.60
N ILE A 55 -5.70 -18.62 2.36
CA ILE A 55 -5.41 -19.62 3.40
C ILE A 55 -4.20 -19.25 4.28
N PRO A 56 -2.99 -19.00 3.73
CA PRO A 56 -1.83 -18.70 4.57
C PRO A 56 -1.95 -17.37 5.33
N TYR A 57 -2.70 -16.38 4.83
CA TYR A 57 -2.95 -15.14 5.57
C TYR A 57 -3.96 -15.35 6.70
N ASP A 58 -5.00 -16.13 6.46
CA ASP A 58 -6.00 -16.47 7.48
C ASP A 58 -5.36 -17.29 8.62
N GLU A 59 -4.45 -18.20 8.30
CA GLU A 59 -3.65 -18.93 9.29
C GLU A 59 -2.73 -17.99 10.10
N ARG A 60 -2.06 -17.04 9.44
CA ARG A 60 -1.22 -16.03 10.13
C ARG A 60 -2.05 -15.14 11.05
N GLU A 61 -3.21 -14.69 10.61
CA GLU A 61 -4.15 -13.89 11.40
C GLU A 61 -4.63 -14.68 12.63
N ALA A 62 -5.06 -15.93 12.44
CA ALA A 62 -5.48 -16.81 13.54
C ALA A 62 -4.36 -17.04 14.56
N ASN A 63 -3.13 -17.31 14.08
CA ASN A 63 -1.97 -17.50 14.94
C ASN A 63 -1.61 -16.23 15.73
N LEU A 64 -1.72 -15.05 15.12
CA LEU A 64 -1.49 -13.78 15.78
C LEU A 64 -2.54 -13.52 16.88
N ILE A 65 -3.81 -13.75 16.59
CA ILE A 65 -4.91 -13.66 17.56
C ILE A 65 -4.67 -14.60 18.74
N GLU A 66 -4.30 -15.86 18.47
CA GLU A 66 -4.02 -16.84 19.51
C GLU A 66 -2.81 -16.46 20.37
N SER A 67 -1.75 -15.96 19.75
CA SER A 67 -0.55 -15.49 20.45
C SER A 67 -0.85 -14.29 21.38
N TYR A 68 -1.60 -13.31 20.87
CA TYR A 68 -2.06 -12.17 21.67
C TYR A 68 -2.94 -12.63 22.84
N LYS A 69 -3.92 -13.51 22.59
CA LYS A 69 -4.79 -14.09 23.61
C LYS A 69 -4.00 -14.75 24.74
N ASN A 70 -3.06 -15.62 24.39
CA ASN A 70 -2.23 -16.34 25.36
C ASN A 70 -1.38 -15.39 26.21
N ARG A 71 -0.90 -14.29 25.62
CA ARG A 71 -0.18 -13.25 26.36
C ARG A 71 -1.08 -12.49 27.34
N VAL A 72 -2.32 -12.17 26.94
CA VAL A 72 -3.31 -11.55 27.83
C VAL A 72 -3.68 -12.48 28.99
N ILE A 73 -3.86 -13.79 28.73
CA ILE A 73 -4.12 -14.81 29.76
C ILE A 73 -2.97 -14.87 30.79
N GLN A 74 -1.73 -14.97 30.34
CA GLN A 74 -0.57 -15.02 31.25
C GLN A 74 -0.46 -13.78 32.13
N ILE A 75 -0.82 -12.61 31.61
CA ILE A 75 -0.84 -11.38 32.39
C ILE A 75 -2.00 -11.40 33.37
N GLN A 76 -3.19 -11.82 32.93
CA GLN A 76 -4.36 -11.98 33.79
C GLN A 76 -4.05 -12.85 35.01
N GLU A 77 -3.45 -14.03 34.79
CA GLU A 77 -3.05 -14.97 35.86
C GLU A 77 -2.12 -14.29 36.88
N LYS A 78 -1.09 -13.57 36.42
CA LYS A 78 -0.18 -12.81 37.30
C LYS A 78 -0.90 -11.75 38.15
N PHE A 79 -1.87 -11.05 37.57
CA PHE A 79 -2.65 -10.05 38.32
C PHE A 79 -3.62 -10.71 39.31
N GLN A 80 -4.17 -11.88 38.98
CA GLN A 80 -4.99 -12.68 39.90
C GLN A 80 -4.17 -13.17 41.11
N GLU A 81 -2.98 -13.73 40.87
CA GLU A 81 -2.06 -14.17 41.93
C GLU A 81 -1.64 -13.01 42.85
N ALA A 82 -1.50 -11.81 42.29
CA ALA A 82 -1.18 -10.59 43.04
C ALA A 82 -2.39 -9.95 43.75
N GLY A 83 -3.59 -10.54 43.68
CA GLY A 83 -4.82 -10.00 44.30
C GLY A 83 -5.38 -8.75 43.62
N LYS A 84 -4.91 -8.41 42.41
CA LYS A 84 -5.37 -7.24 41.64
C LYS A 84 -6.57 -7.59 40.76
N LEU A 85 -7.70 -7.88 41.40
CA LEU A 85 -8.89 -8.46 40.76
C LEU A 85 -9.54 -7.54 39.70
N ASP A 86 -9.54 -6.22 39.91
CA ASP A 86 -10.12 -5.27 38.94
C ASP A 86 -9.38 -5.30 37.60
N THR A 87 -8.04 -5.32 37.63
CA THR A 87 -7.22 -5.45 36.42
C THR A 87 -7.43 -6.80 35.75
N ALA A 88 -7.48 -7.88 36.53
CA ALA A 88 -7.75 -9.22 36.00
C ALA A 88 -9.13 -9.31 35.31
N LEU A 89 -10.14 -8.61 35.82
CA LEU A 89 -11.46 -8.57 35.21
C LEU A 89 -11.43 -7.86 33.84
N VAL A 90 -10.73 -6.73 33.73
CA VAL A 90 -10.57 -6.03 32.43
C VAL A 90 -9.86 -6.93 31.40
N LEU A 91 -8.82 -7.67 31.81
CA LEU A 91 -8.10 -8.60 30.95
C LEU A 91 -8.98 -9.78 30.51
N LYS A 92 -9.86 -10.27 31.39
CA LYS A 92 -10.86 -11.29 31.04
C LYS A 92 -11.83 -10.78 29.98
N THR A 93 -12.34 -9.55 30.14
CA THR A 93 -13.22 -8.92 29.15
C THR A 93 -12.52 -8.73 27.79
N GLU A 94 -11.22 -8.40 27.78
CA GLU A 94 -10.43 -8.34 26.54
C GLU A 94 -10.41 -9.69 25.80
N ILE A 95 -10.21 -10.80 26.54
CA ILE A 95 -10.21 -12.16 25.97
C ILE A 95 -11.59 -12.52 25.41
N GLU A 96 -12.67 -12.16 26.10
CA GLU A 96 -14.04 -12.39 25.64
C GLU A 96 -14.31 -11.62 24.33
N ILE A 97 -13.95 -10.34 24.26
CA ILE A 97 -14.08 -9.53 23.04
C ILE A 97 -13.26 -10.13 21.88
N LEU A 98 -12.05 -10.60 22.17
CA LEU A 98 -11.18 -11.21 21.17
C LEU A 98 -11.77 -12.52 20.62
N ASN A 99 -12.35 -13.37 21.47
CA ASN A 99 -13.01 -14.61 21.05
C ASN A 99 -14.25 -14.35 20.19
N GLU A 100 -15.02 -13.30 20.50
CA GLU A 100 -16.24 -12.97 19.77
C GLU A 100 -15.97 -12.29 18.42
N SER A 101 -14.94 -11.44 18.36
CA SER A 101 -14.77 -10.51 17.23
C SER A 101 -13.44 -10.62 16.48
N GLY A 102 -12.47 -11.35 17.02
CA GLY A 102 -11.08 -11.37 16.53
C GLY A 102 -10.37 -10.01 16.70
N LYS A 103 -10.94 -9.08 17.48
CA LYS A 103 -10.43 -7.72 17.68
C LYS A 103 -10.17 -7.44 19.15
N THR A 104 -9.30 -6.47 19.41
CA THR A 104 -9.05 -5.95 20.76
C THR A 104 -10.21 -5.09 21.24
N GLY A 105 -10.44 -5.06 22.55
CA GLY A 105 -11.40 -4.17 23.18
C GLY A 105 -10.94 -2.71 23.19
N THR A 106 -11.84 -1.82 23.61
CA THR A 106 -11.59 -0.37 23.73
C THR A 106 -11.47 0.11 25.17
N ILE A 107 -11.61 -0.78 26.15
CA ILE A 107 -11.55 -0.43 27.58
C ILE A 107 -10.13 0.05 27.90
N PRO A 108 -9.92 1.32 28.33
CA PRO A 108 -8.59 1.85 28.64
C PRO A 108 -7.90 1.04 29.73
N ASN A 109 -6.66 0.66 29.51
CA ASN A 109 -5.85 -0.09 30.47
C ASN A 109 -4.37 -0.02 30.08
N GLU A 110 -3.54 0.58 30.94
CA GLU A 110 -2.11 0.80 30.70
C GLU A 110 -1.33 -0.50 30.44
N THR A 111 -1.80 -1.64 30.97
CA THR A 111 -1.16 -2.95 30.73
C THR A 111 -1.50 -3.50 29.34
N LEU A 112 -2.70 -3.22 28.83
CA LEU A 112 -3.15 -3.68 27.50
C LEU A 112 -2.66 -2.78 26.37
N GLU A 113 -2.50 -1.48 26.59
CA GLU A 113 -2.17 -0.52 25.53
C GLU A 113 -0.94 -0.91 24.70
N PRO A 114 0.23 -1.24 25.29
CA PRO A 114 1.39 -1.68 24.51
C PRO A 114 1.14 -2.97 23.74
N LEU A 115 0.35 -3.91 24.30
CA LEU A 115 0.04 -5.18 23.64
C LEU A 115 -0.92 -4.98 22.47
N ARG A 116 -1.94 -4.13 22.66
CA ARG A 116 -2.90 -3.76 21.62
C ARG A 116 -2.21 -3.02 20.48
N GLU A 117 -1.24 -2.17 20.77
CA GLU A 117 -0.44 -1.49 19.76
C GLU A 117 0.36 -2.50 18.93
N ILE A 118 1.10 -3.40 19.57
CA ILE A 118 1.85 -4.46 18.87
C ILE A 118 0.91 -5.32 18.02
N PHE A 119 -0.19 -5.81 18.59
CA PHE A 119 -1.18 -6.61 17.87
C PHE A 119 -1.77 -5.84 16.69
N SER A 120 -2.14 -4.57 16.88
CA SER A 120 -2.72 -3.72 15.84
C SER A 120 -1.74 -3.47 14.68
N ASN A 121 -0.45 -3.28 14.98
CA ASN A 121 0.59 -3.11 13.98
C ASN A 121 0.80 -4.40 13.18
N GLU A 122 0.89 -5.55 13.85
CA GLU A 122 1.12 -6.84 13.20
C GLU A 122 -0.09 -7.29 12.35
N ILE A 123 -1.31 -7.13 12.87
CA ILE A 123 -2.51 -7.49 12.10
C ILE A 123 -2.69 -6.56 10.89
N ALA A 124 -2.33 -5.27 11.05
CA ALA A 124 -2.31 -4.36 9.92
C ALA A 124 -1.29 -4.84 8.87
N ALA A 125 -0.06 -5.16 9.25
CA ALA A 125 0.93 -5.67 8.30
C ALA A 125 0.41 -6.90 7.51
N ILE A 126 -0.20 -7.88 8.20
CA ILE A 126 -0.80 -9.07 7.57
C ILE A 126 -1.88 -8.69 6.55
N LEU A 127 -2.79 -7.79 6.93
CA LEU A 127 -3.89 -7.37 6.05
C LEU A 127 -3.41 -6.54 4.85
N ALA A 128 -2.35 -5.73 4.99
CA ALA A 128 -1.70 -5.05 3.86
C ALA A 128 -1.13 -6.06 2.87
N GLU A 129 -0.34 -7.01 3.36
CA GLU A 129 0.29 -8.03 2.52
C GLU A 129 -0.77 -8.87 1.79
N LYS A 130 -1.84 -9.28 2.49
CA LYS A 130 -2.99 -9.99 1.89
C LYS A 130 -3.64 -9.16 0.78
N SER A 131 -3.86 -7.88 1.03
CA SER A 131 -4.45 -6.94 0.06
C SER A 131 -3.54 -6.77 -1.16
N GLU A 132 -2.24 -6.61 -0.96
CA GLU A 132 -1.24 -6.49 -2.03
C GLU A 132 -1.18 -7.76 -2.89
N ALA A 133 -1.12 -8.95 -2.26
CA ALA A 133 -1.13 -10.23 -2.96
C ALA A 133 -2.41 -10.38 -3.80
N THR A 134 -3.55 -10.00 -3.24
CA THR A 134 -4.84 -10.02 -3.93
C THR A 134 -4.87 -9.07 -5.12
N ILE A 135 -4.35 -7.84 -4.98
CA ILE A 135 -4.22 -6.88 -6.09
C ILE A 135 -3.34 -7.44 -7.20
N LYS A 136 -2.15 -7.98 -6.85
CA LYS A 136 -1.22 -8.58 -7.82
C LYS A 136 -1.88 -9.73 -8.59
N LEU A 137 -2.70 -10.54 -7.92
CA LEU A 137 -3.46 -11.61 -8.58
C LEU A 137 -4.42 -11.04 -9.64
N HIS A 138 -5.25 -10.05 -9.29
CA HIS A 138 -6.15 -9.40 -10.26
C HIS A 138 -5.37 -8.78 -11.43
N GLU A 139 -4.30 -8.03 -11.13
CA GLU A 139 -3.46 -7.38 -12.14
C GLU A 139 -2.81 -8.40 -13.09
N SER A 140 -2.48 -9.60 -12.62
CA SER A 140 -1.91 -10.67 -13.45
C SER A 140 -2.91 -11.32 -14.43
N PHE A 141 -4.20 -11.33 -14.09
CA PHE A 141 -5.24 -11.92 -14.95
C PHE A 141 -5.69 -10.99 -16.06
N ILE A 142 -5.74 -9.68 -15.81
CA ILE A 142 -6.15 -8.66 -16.79
C ILE A 142 -5.45 -8.83 -18.16
N PRO A 143 -4.11 -8.92 -18.27
CA PRO A 143 -3.45 -9.08 -19.57
C PRO A 143 -3.72 -10.45 -20.22
N LEU A 144 -4.00 -11.50 -19.44
CA LEU A 144 -4.36 -12.82 -19.98
C LEU A 144 -5.75 -12.78 -20.62
N ILE A 145 -6.70 -12.14 -19.94
CA ILE A 145 -8.07 -11.95 -20.43
C ILE A 145 -8.07 -11.03 -21.66
N ASP A 146 -7.30 -9.94 -21.65
CA ASP A 146 -7.18 -9.00 -22.77
C ASP A 146 -6.66 -9.69 -24.06
N ARG A 147 -5.69 -10.61 -23.93
CA ARG A 147 -5.24 -11.43 -25.06
C ARG A 147 -6.36 -12.27 -25.63
N GLN A 148 -7.19 -12.89 -24.77
CA GLN A 148 -8.32 -13.70 -25.23
C GLN A 148 -9.41 -12.85 -25.88
N ILE A 149 -9.69 -11.64 -25.38
CA ILE A 149 -10.58 -10.69 -26.05
C ILE A 149 -10.12 -10.45 -27.49
N LYS A 150 -8.83 -10.13 -27.70
CA LYS A 150 -8.26 -9.89 -29.03
C LYS A 150 -8.40 -11.10 -29.96
N VAL A 151 -8.20 -12.32 -29.44
CA VAL A 151 -8.36 -13.57 -30.21
C VAL A 151 -9.82 -13.76 -30.63
N ARG A 152 -10.76 -13.58 -29.70
CA ARG A 152 -12.20 -13.76 -29.93
C ARG A 152 -12.76 -12.73 -30.91
N THR A 153 -12.36 -11.47 -30.78
CA THR A 153 -12.73 -10.40 -31.72
C THR A 153 -12.26 -10.71 -33.14
N LYS A 154 -11.01 -11.17 -33.32
CA LYS A 154 -10.49 -11.57 -34.64
C LYS A 154 -11.25 -12.75 -35.26
N GLN A 155 -11.91 -13.55 -34.44
CA GLN A 155 -12.69 -14.71 -34.86
C GLN A 155 -14.19 -14.40 -35.05
N GLY A 156 -14.61 -13.15 -34.81
CA GLY A 156 -16.03 -12.76 -34.87
C GLY A 156 -16.87 -13.20 -33.68
N ASP A 157 -16.26 -13.77 -32.63
CA ASP A 157 -16.93 -14.18 -31.39
C ASP A 157 -17.07 -12.97 -30.44
N ILE A 158 -17.90 -12.01 -30.86
CA ILE A 158 -18.05 -10.72 -30.19
C ILE A 158 -18.69 -10.85 -28.80
N GLU A 159 -19.61 -11.79 -28.62
CA GLU A 159 -20.32 -11.94 -27.35
C GLU A 159 -19.40 -12.49 -26.25
N SER A 160 -18.59 -13.52 -26.56
CA SER A 160 -17.58 -14.01 -25.61
C SER A 160 -16.53 -12.94 -25.29
N ALA A 161 -16.13 -12.13 -26.29
CA ALA A 161 -15.22 -11.01 -26.08
C ALA A 161 -15.80 -9.96 -25.12
N LYS A 162 -17.09 -9.63 -25.21
CA LYS A 162 -17.78 -8.72 -24.28
C LYS A 162 -17.83 -9.28 -22.85
N GLN A 163 -18.12 -10.56 -22.69
CA GLN A 163 -18.13 -11.20 -21.36
C GLN A 163 -16.75 -11.13 -20.68
N LEU A 164 -15.68 -11.35 -21.44
CA LEU A 164 -14.30 -11.20 -20.96
C LEU A 164 -13.97 -9.73 -20.62
N ALA A 165 -14.45 -8.77 -21.42
CA ALA A 165 -14.27 -7.34 -21.12
C ALA A 165 -14.97 -6.93 -19.82
N ASN A 166 -16.20 -7.42 -19.58
CA ASN A 166 -16.90 -7.21 -18.32
C ASN A 166 -16.13 -7.80 -17.13
N LEU A 167 -15.53 -8.98 -17.29
CA LEU A 167 -14.69 -9.59 -16.26
C LEU A 167 -13.45 -8.73 -15.93
N ILE A 168 -12.80 -8.12 -16.92
CA ILE A 168 -11.71 -7.16 -16.67
C ILE A 168 -12.23 -5.97 -15.84
N GLN A 169 -13.39 -5.42 -16.19
CA GLN A 169 -13.98 -4.30 -15.45
C GLN A 169 -14.30 -4.69 -14.00
N GLU A 170 -14.86 -5.87 -13.77
CA GLU A 170 -15.08 -6.41 -12.42
C GLU A 170 -13.77 -6.48 -11.63
N TYR A 171 -12.68 -6.99 -12.22
CA TYR A 171 -11.37 -7.06 -11.55
C TYR A 171 -10.79 -5.68 -11.25
N GLN A 172 -10.92 -4.72 -12.16
CA GLN A 172 -10.52 -3.34 -11.93
C GLN A 172 -11.33 -2.69 -10.80
N ASP A 173 -12.62 -2.98 -10.73
CA ASP A 173 -13.50 -2.48 -9.66
C ASP A 173 -13.11 -3.07 -8.31
N GLN A 174 -12.77 -4.37 -8.25
CA GLN A 174 -12.27 -5.00 -7.04
C GLN A 174 -10.91 -4.43 -6.62
N ILE A 175 -9.98 -4.22 -7.55
CA ILE A 175 -8.71 -3.52 -7.25
C ILE A 175 -8.98 -2.14 -6.66
N ARG A 176 -9.89 -1.36 -7.26
CA ARG A 176 -10.28 -0.04 -6.74
C ARG A 176 -10.89 -0.14 -5.34
N LYS A 177 -11.80 -1.10 -5.12
CA LYS A 177 -12.40 -1.35 -3.81
C LYS A 177 -11.37 -1.74 -2.76
N ILE A 178 -10.38 -2.57 -3.09
CA ILE A 178 -9.31 -2.96 -2.15
C ILE A 178 -8.40 -1.77 -1.86
N LYS A 179 -7.97 -1.03 -2.89
CA LYS A 179 -7.11 0.17 -2.73
C LYS A 179 -7.81 1.29 -1.94
N ASN A 180 -9.12 1.40 -2.09
CA ASN A 180 -9.96 2.40 -1.42
C ASN A 180 -10.72 1.82 -0.22
N ALA A 181 -10.50 0.56 0.16
CA ALA A 181 -11.19 -0.04 1.29
C ALA A 181 -10.91 0.87 2.48
N PRO A 182 -11.94 1.28 3.25
CA PRO A 182 -11.77 2.13 4.40
C PRO A 182 -10.92 1.37 5.40
N THR A 183 -9.64 1.60 5.28
CA THR A 183 -8.58 1.08 6.10
C THR A 183 -8.67 1.92 7.35
N LYS A 184 -9.63 1.52 8.23
CA LYS A 184 -10.11 2.22 9.43
C LYS A 184 -9.51 3.61 9.51
N LYS A 185 -10.22 4.59 8.93
CA LYS A 185 -9.91 6.03 8.88
C LYS A 185 -8.81 6.36 9.90
N GLY A 186 -7.64 6.77 9.43
CA GLY A 186 -6.67 7.43 10.29
C GLY A 186 -7.42 8.59 10.93
N GLU A 187 -7.87 8.43 12.16
CA GLU A 187 -8.53 9.48 12.90
C GLU A 187 -7.41 10.30 13.51
N LEU A 188 -7.49 11.62 13.37
CA LEU A 188 -6.50 12.50 13.98
C LEU A 188 -6.53 12.30 15.50
N GLN A 189 -5.40 11.88 16.09
CA GLN A 189 -5.22 11.86 17.54
C GLN A 189 -4.79 13.23 18.02
N SER A 190 -3.72 13.74 17.41
CA SER A 190 -3.12 15.03 17.74
C SER A 190 -2.39 15.56 16.51
N PHE A 191 -2.18 16.88 16.50
CA PHE A 191 -1.18 17.49 15.64
C PHE A 191 -0.49 18.60 16.40
N SER A 192 0.74 18.94 15.99
CA SER A 192 1.51 20.02 16.59
C SER A 192 2.38 20.67 15.53
N ILE A 193 2.46 22.00 15.54
CA ILE A 193 3.43 22.75 14.76
C ILE A 193 4.55 23.13 15.73
N LEU A 194 5.74 22.59 15.49
CA LEU A 194 6.93 22.74 16.31
C LEU A 194 7.87 23.74 15.62
N THR A 195 8.58 24.53 16.43
CA THR A 195 9.54 25.53 15.97
C THR A 195 10.83 25.42 16.77
N GLY A 196 11.95 25.87 16.21
CA GLY A 196 13.25 25.87 16.90
C GLY A 196 13.65 24.49 17.41
N ASP A 197 14.15 24.43 18.65
CA ASP A 197 14.69 23.23 19.28
C ASP A 197 13.69 22.05 19.28
N ASP A 198 12.39 22.30 19.48
CA ASP A 198 11.39 21.23 19.52
C ASP A 198 11.26 20.51 18.16
N ALA A 199 11.37 21.26 17.07
CA ALA A 199 11.36 20.70 15.73
C ALA A 199 12.67 19.94 15.42
N GLU A 200 13.82 20.42 15.91
CA GLU A 200 15.08 19.68 15.79
C GLU A 200 15.08 18.39 16.60
N VAL A 201 14.54 18.40 17.82
CA VAL A 201 14.39 17.20 18.65
C VAL A 201 13.53 16.16 17.94
N LEU A 202 12.37 16.56 17.40
CA LEU A 202 11.51 15.66 16.62
C LEU A 202 12.27 15.05 15.43
N LEU A 203 12.95 15.87 14.64
CA LEU A 203 13.65 15.38 13.45
C LEU A 203 14.85 14.49 13.80
N SER A 204 15.48 14.73 14.96
CA SER A 204 16.57 13.89 15.45
C SER A 204 16.07 12.55 15.99
N SER A 205 14.83 12.44 16.47
CA SER A 205 14.27 11.18 16.98
C SER A 205 13.81 10.23 15.88
N THR A 206 13.66 10.72 14.64
CA THR A 206 13.24 9.88 13.52
C THR A 206 14.35 8.93 13.05
N ASP A 207 13.95 7.74 12.56
CA ASP A 207 14.83 6.81 11.84
C ASP A 207 14.49 6.87 10.35
N PRO A 208 15.33 7.50 9.52
CA PRO A 208 15.10 7.63 8.08
C PRO A 208 14.90 6.28 7.38
N LYS A 209 15.42 5.18 7.92
CA LYS A 209 15.23 3.83 7.33
C LYS A 209 13.78 3.36 7.40
N ASN A 210 13.00 3.89 8.33
CA ASN A 210 11.60 3.54 8.53
C ASN A 210 10.63 4.51 7.83
N ASN A 211 11.15 5.55 7.17
CA ASN A 211 10.33 6.52 6.45
C ASN A 211 9.68 5.87 5.23
N GLN A 212 8.37 5.63 5.29
CA GLN A 212 7.60 5.05 4.20
C GLN A 212 7.45 5.98 3.00
N ALA A 213 7.68 7.29 3.15
CA ALA A 213 7.61 8.24 2.04
C ALA A 213 8.61 7.92 0.92
N VAL A 214 9.74 7.26 1.23
CA VAL A 214 10.82 6.95 0.27
C VAL A 214 10.38 6.00 -0.85
N SER A 215 9.33 5.21 -0.62
CA SER A 215 8.79 4.28 -1.61
C SER A 215 7.62 4.87 -2.42
N ALA A 216 7.19 6.09 -2.09
CA ALA A 216 6.08 6.76 -2.76
C ALA A 216 6.52 7.39 -4.09
N ARG A 217 5.62 7.39 -5.07
CA ARG A 217 5.72 8.30 -6.22
C ARG A 217 5.16 9.66 -5.81
N ALA A 218 5.99 10.69 -5.86
CA ALA A 218 5.56 12.05 -5.58
C ALA A 218 5.12 12.79 -6.86
N THR A 219 4.07 13.59 -6.74
CA THR A 219 3.55 14.50 -7.77
C THR A 219 3.13 15.82 -7.12
N ALA A 220 3.09 16.91 -7.88
CA ALA A 220 2.64 18.20 -7.37
C ALA A 220 1.83 18.96 -8.44
N SER A 221 1.05 19.95 -8.01
CA SER A 221 0.29 20.82 -8.92
C SER A 221 1.17 21.71 -9.79
N SER A 222 2.31 22.15 -9.23
CA SER A 222 3.34 22.92 -9.90
C SER A 222 4.67 22.83 -9.14
N SER A 223 5.75 23.24 -9.80
CA SER A 223 7.11 23.28 -9.23
C SER A 223 7.83 24.52 -9.74
N TRP A 224 8.41 25.31 -8.83
CA TRP A 224 9.18 26.49 -9.21
C TRP A 224 10.58 26.11 -9.72
N LYS A 225 10.88 26.54 -10.96
CA LYS A 225 12.07 26.21 -11.79
C LYS A 225 11.99 24.76 -12.31
N ASP A 226 12.64 24.48 -13.46
CA ASP A 226 12.75 23.15 -14.11
C ASP A 226 13.48 22.08 -13.26
N ARG A 227 13.47 22.24 -11.93
CA ARG A 227 13.87 21.21 -11.00
C ARG A 227 12.63 20.35 -10.83
N ASP A 228 12.72 19.14 -11.36
CA ASP A 228 11.80 18.06 -11.02
C ASP A 228 11.56 18.07 -9.51
N VAL A 229 10.35 17.65 -9.11
CA VAL A 229 9.96 17.50 -7.71
C VAL A 229 10.89 16.45 -7.05
N HIS A 230 12.11 16.86 -6.71
CA HIS A 230 13.00 16.20 -5.78
C HIS A 230 12.45 16.52 -4.39
N LEU A 231 11.23 16.06 -4.15
CA LEU A 231 10.76 15.82 -2.81
C LEU A 231 11.76 14.87 -2.19
N VAL A 232 12.51 15.39 -1.22
CA VAL A 232 13.37 14.54 -0.44
C VAL A 232 12.47 13.79 0.53
N CYS A 233 11.89 12.68 0.06
CA CYS A 233 11.55 11.58 0.93
C CYS A 233 12.91 11.06 1.44
N ARG A 234 13.34 11.58 2.59
CA ARG A 234 14.73 11.45 3.07
C ARG A 234 15.09 10.02 3.44
N THR A 235 16.29 9.62 3.05
CA THR A 235 16.99 8.43 3.56
C THR A 235 18.07 8.77 4.60
N GLU A 236 18.30 10.06 4.87
CA GLU A 236 19.33 10.56 5.78
C GLU A 236 18.74 11.41 6.91
N ARG A 237 19.39 11.35 8.08
CA ARG A 237 18.91 11.97 9.32
C ARG A 237 19.17 13.48 9.30
N LEU A 238 18.18 14.28 9.66
CA LEU A 238 18.36 15.70 9.93
C LEU A 238 18.86 15.90 11.35
N THR A 239 19.97 16.62 11.51
CA THR A 239 20.49 16.98 12.83
C THR A 239 20.24 18.44 13.17
N ARG A 240 19.95 19.30 12.18
CA ARG A 240 19.59 20.73 12.36
C ARG A 240 18.71 21.23 11.22
N LEU A 241 17.76 22.12 11.51
CA LEU A 241 16.90 22.76 10.50
C LEU A 241 17.68 23.78 9.65
N GLU A 242 18.68 24.42 10.24
CA GLU A 242 19.49 25.46 9.59
C GLU A 242 20.57 24.90 8.65
N ALA A 243 20.91 23.61 8.76
CA ALA A 243 21.91 22.95 7.92
C ALA A 243 21.36 22.45 6.57
N MET A 244 20.12 22.83 6.22
CA MET A 244 19.46 22.37 5.01
C MET A 244 20.03 23.05 3.76
N ASN A 245 20.40 22.25 2.75
CA ASN A 245 20.82 22.78 1.46
C ASN A 245 19.64 23.51 0.78
N PRO A 246 19.81 24.75 0.30
CA PRO A 246 18.77 25.52 -0.37
C PRO A 246 18.40 24.98 -1.77
N THR A 247 18.81 23.75 -2.10
CA THR A 247 18.47 23.06 -3.37
C THR A 247 17.49 21.91 -3.18
N ASP A 248 17.23 21.48 -1.94
CA ASP A 248 16.62 20.19 -1.63
C ASP A 248 15.20 20.36 -1.06
N PHE A 249 14.35 21.08 -1.79
CA PHE A 249 12.96 21.32 -1.39
C PHE A 249 12.03 21.34 -2.61
N TRP A 250 10.75 21.07 -2.36
CA TRP A 250 9.69 21.42 -3.29
C TRP A 250 9.17 22.82 -2.99
N SER A 251 8.83 23.58 -4.04
CA SER A 251 8.07 24.83 -3.90
C SER A 251 7.12 25.04 -5.06
N GLY A 252 5.92 25.54 -4.78
CA GLY A 252 4.93 25.87 -5.79
C GLY A 252 5.25 27.17 -6.53
N THR A 253 4.69 27.33 -7.72
CA THR A 253 4.75 28.59 -8.49
C THR A 253 3.76 29.63 -7.99
N GLU A 254 2.61 29.17 -7.46
CA GLU A 254 1.49 29.99 -7.03
C GLU A 254 1.40 30.07 -5.50
N THR A 255 0.52 30.94 -4.97
CA THR A 255 0.22 31.01 -3.54
C THR A 255 -0.64 29.86 -3.03
N THR A 256 -1.10 28.98 -3.93
CA THR A 256 -1.85 27.75 -3.63
C THR A 256 -1.25 26.60 -4.43
N GLY A 257 -1.54 25.37 -4.00
CA GLY A 257 -1.03 24.20 -4.70
C GLY A 257 -1.22 22.94 -3.89
N TRP A 258 -0.76 21.82 -4.43
CA TRP A 258 -0.76 20.56 -3.70
C TRP A 258 0.45 19.72 -4.06
N ILE A 259 0.73 18.82 -3.14
CA ILE A 259 1.75 17.80 -3.22
C ILE A 259 1.10 16.47 -2.83
N ARG A 260 1.41 15.41 -3.57
CA ARG A 260 0.73 14.13 -3.45
C ARG A 260 1.73 12.99 -3.52
N LEU A 261 1.74 12.15 -2.49
CA LEU A 261 2.48 10.91 -2.43
C LEU A 261 1.54 9.74 -2.73
N GLN A 262 1.93 8.88 -3.67
CA GLN A 262 1.15 7.71 -4.08
C GLN A 262 2.00 6.45 -3.98
N TRP A 263 1.51 5.45 -3.25
CA TRP A 263 2.17 4.16 -3.12
C TRP A 263 1.54 3.14 -4.06
N ARG A 264 2.38 2.30 -4.69
CA ARG A 264 1.89 1.17 -5.50
C ARG A 264 1.22 0.11 -4.62
N SER A 265 1.77 -0.11 -3.44
CA SER A 265 1.27 -1.00 -2.40
C SER A 265 0.99 -0.15 -1.14
N PRO A 266 -0.19 -0.24 -0.50
CA PRO A 266 -0.50 0.57 0.67
C PRO A 266 0.54 0.36 1.79
N VAL A 267 0.92 1.44 2.47
CA VAL A 267 1.84 1.39 3.62
C VAL A 267 1.09 1.59 4.93
N VAL A 268 1.62 1.10 6.05
CA VAL A 268 1.08 1.41 7.38
C VAL A 268 1.63 2.76 7.83
N VAL A 269 0.74 3.65 8.25
CA VAL A 269 1.07 4.97 8.80
C VAL A 269 0.41 5.16 10.16
N LYS A 270 1.15 5.69 11.12
CA LYS A 270 0.69 6.17 12.42
C LYS A 270 1.06 7.63 12.61
N GLU A 271 2.13 8.07 11.97
CA GLU A 271 2.65 9.44 12.09
C GLU A 271 3.10 10.00 10.74
N ILE A 272 2.81 11.28 10.52
CA ILE A 272 3.25 12.04 9.36
C ILE A 272 3.97 13.29 9.86
N ILE A 273 5.16 13.56 9.34
CA ILE A 273 5.92 14.77 9.64
C ILE A 273 6.06 15.59 8.36
N LEU A 274 5.68 16.85 8.42
CA LEU A 274 5.88 17.82 7.35
C LEU A 274 6.92 18.83 7.81
N VAL A 275 7.94 19.11 7.01
CA VAL A 275 8.92 20.15 7.33
C VAL A 275 8.79 21.27 6.33
N ASN A 276 8.42 22.46 6.81
CA ASN A 276 8.37 23.64 5.98
C ASN A 276 9.79 24.08 5.61
N ARG A 277 9.96 24.65 4.42
CA ARG A 277 11.24 25.17 3.95
C ARG A 277 11.80 26.22 4.92
N PRO A 278 13.08 26.16 5.32
CA PRO A 278 13.74 27.28 5.98
C PRO A 278 14.02 28.39 4.95
N GLY A 279 13.79 29.66 5.30
CA GLY A 279 14.01 30.76 4.35
C GLY A 279 14.11 32.14 5.00
N GLU A 280 14.86 33.03 4.37
CA GLU A 280 15.12 34.39 4.90
C GLU A 280 13.98 35.39 4.57
N SER A 281 13.23 35.16 3.49
CA SER A 281 12.15 36.06 3.04
C SER A 281 10.78 35.72 3.66
N LYS A 282 9.79 36.62 3.55
CA LYS A 282 8.38 36.37 3.93
C LYS A 282 7.66 35.33 3.05
N ALA A 283 8.36 34.71 2.10
CA ALA A 283 7.89 33.54 1.38
C ALA A 283 7.71 32.35 2.35
N ASP A 284 7.04 31.28 1.90
CA ASP A 284 6.90 30.01 2.64
C ASP A 284 5.98 29.96 3.86
N ILE A 285 5.20 31.00 4.14
CA ILE A 285 4.16 30.91 5.18
C ILE A 285 2.91 30.30 4.57
N TRP A 286 2.46 29.20 5.17
CA TRP A 286 1.20 28.56 4.81
C TRP A 286 0.14 29.02 5.81
N LYS A 287 -0.64 30.03 5.42
CA LYS A 287 -1.71 30.58 6.26
C LYS A 287 -2.83 29.56 6.47
N LYS A 288 -3.10 28.73 5.46
CA LYS A 288 -4.07 27.64 5.53
C LYS A 288 -3.62 26.45 4.68
N GLY A 289 -3.70 25.26 5.25
CA GLY A 289 -3.47 24.01 4.53
C GLY A 289 -4.46 22.91 4.91
N ARG A 290 -4.40 21.81 4.17
CA ARG A 290 -5.22 20.62 4.36
C ARG A 290 -4.39 19.38 4.13
N VAL A 291 -4.63 18.36 4.95
CA VAL A 291 -4.07 17.01 4.76
C VAL A 291 -5.21 16.04 4.47
N SER A 292 -5.01 15.21 3.46
CA SER A 292 -5.95 14.17 3.06
C SER A 292 -5.26 12.81 2.94
N LEU A 293 -5.91 11.78 3.47
CA LEU A 293 -5.47 10.38 3.39
C LEU A 293 -6.47 9.61 2.53
N ASN A 294 -5.99 8.87 1.54
CA ASN A 294 -6.81 8.06 0.63
C ASN A 294 -7.97 8.86 -0.02
N GLY A 295 -7.74 10.16 -0.28
CA GLY A 295 -8.74 11.07 -0.85
C GLY A 295 -9.71 11.70 0.14
N GLU A 296 -9.72 11.28 1.40
CA GLU A 296 -10.55 11.88 2.46
C GLU A 296 -9.79 12.97 3.21
N ASN A 297 -10.48 14.05 3.61
CA ASN A 297 -9.90 15.09 4.46
C ASN A 297 -9.66 14.53 5.87
N LEU A 298 -8.39 14.59 6.33
CA LEU A 298 -7.98 14.28 7.69
C LEU A 298 -8.10 15.51 8.59
N MET A 299 -7.48 16.62 8.17
CA MET A 299 -7.43 17.86 8.93
C MET A 299 -7.20 19.09 8.06
N GLU A 300 -7.57 20.25 8.58
CA GLU A 300 -7.11 21.56 8.12
C GLU A 300 -6.19 22.16 9.18
N PHE A 301 -5.19 22.93 8.75
CA PHE A 301 -4.25 23.61 9.64
C PHE A 301 -4.04 25.06 9.17
N ARG A 302 -3.46 25.87 10.06
CA ARG A 302 -3.12 27.27 9.83
C ARG A 302 -1.73 27.55 10.33
N ASP A 303 -1.19 28.69 9.89
CA ASP A 303 0.03 29.28 10.43
C ASP A 303 1.21 28.29 10.46
N PHE A 304 1.38 27.52 9.39
CA PHE A 304 2.53 26.63 9.23
C PHE A 304 3.69 27.46 8.66
N GLU A 305 4.51 27.97 9.58
CA GLU A 305 5.57 28.93 9.31
C GLU A 305 6.82 28.27 8.73
N ARG A 306 7.67 29.06 8.08
CA ARG A 306 8.97 28.63 7.55
C ARG A 306 9.85 28.01 8.65
N GLY A 307 10.62 26.99 8.30
CA GLY A 307 11.50 26.29 9.24
C GLY A 307 10.80 25.59 10.40
N SER A 308 9.47 25.51 10.40
CA SER A 308 8.70 24.73 11.37
C SER A 308 8.53 23.29 10.88
N ALA A 309 8.31 22.38 11.83
CA ALA A 309 7.90 21.00 11.56
C ALA A 309 6.48 20.79 12.07
N MET A 310 5.64 20.13 11.28
CA MET A 310 4.32 19.69 11.69
C MET A 310 4.34 18.20 11.94
N GLN A 311 3.99 17.78 13.15
CA GLN A 311 3.77 16.39 13.51
C GLN A 311 2.28 16.10 13.51
N ILE A 312 1.86 15.07 12.79
CA ILE A 312 0.48 14.61 12.70
C ILE A 312 0.44 13.16 13.17
N GLN A 313 -0.28 12.89 14.26
CA GLN A 313 -0.42 11.56 14.84
C GLN A 313 -1.84 11.05 14.64
N LEU A 314 -1.95 9.81 14.18
CA LEU A 314 -3.22 9.11 14.02
C LEU A 314 -3.55 8.33 15.29
N SER A 315 -4.83 8.18 15.64
CA SER A 315 -5.27 7.46 16.84
C SER A 315 -4.96 5.97 16.79
N LYS A 316 -4.86 5.44 15.57
CA LYS A 316 -4.50 4.06 15.26
C LYS A 316 -3.69 4.04 13.95
N PRO A 317 -2.82 3.03 13.76
CA PRO A 317 -2.20 2.80 12.47
C PRO A 317 -3.28 2.65 11.40
N ALA A 318 -3.07 3.31 10.26
CA ALA A 318 -3.96 3.28 9.10
C ALA A 318 -3.16 2.85 7.88
N PHE A 319 -3.83 2.29 6.87
CA PHE A 319 -3.17 2.05 5.59
C PHE A 319 -3.30 3.27 4.70
N LEU A 320 -2.20 3.61 4.05
CA LEU A 320 -2.06 4.79 3.23
C LEU A 320 -1.60 4.38 1.84
N SER A 321 -2.47 4.56 0.86
CA SER A 321 -2.14 4.44 -0.56
C SER A 321 -1.89 5.81 -1.18
N ASP A 322 -2.44 6.86 -0.57
CA ASP A 322 -2.46 8.22 -1.10
C ASP A 322 -2.43 9.26 0.02
N LEU A 323 -1.41 10.11 0.04
CA LEU A 323 -1.32 11.27 0.92
C LEU A 323 -1.30 12.52 0.07
N LYS A 324 -2.27 13.42 0.28
CA LYS A 324 -2.30 14.73 -0.37
C LYS A 324 -2.19 15.82 0.69
N ILE A 325 -1.22 16.71 0.52
CA ILE A 325 -1.10 17.94 1.30
C ILE A 325 -1.41 19.10 0.35
N GLU A 326 -2.36 19.93 0.73
CA GLU A 326 -2.88 21.02 -0.07
C GLU A 326 -2.65 22.35 0.65
N ILE A 327 -2.04 23.29 -0.07
CA ILE A 327 -1.85 24.67 0.34
C ILE A 327 -3.09 25.42 -0.12
N VAL A 328 -3.99 25.67 0.82
CA VAL A 328 -5.26 26.36 0.57
C VAL A 328 -5.04 27.87 0.50
N GLU A 329 -4.17 28.40 1.35
CA GLU A 329 -3.74 29.80 1.35
C GLU A 329 -2.27 29.89 1.79
N GLY A 330 -1.39 30.35 0.91
CA GLY A 330 0.03 30.56 1.19
C GLY A 330 0.52 31.95 0.78
N THR A 331 1.78 32.23 1.07
CA THR A 331 2.51 33.40 0.54
C THR A 331 3.12 33.09 -0.83
N GLN A 332 3.98 33.96 -1.37
CA GLN A 332 4.71 33.65 -2.60
C GLN A 332 5.57 32.39 -2.43
N HIS A 333 5.48 31.49 -3.41
CA HIS A 333 6.29 30.28 -3.56
C HIS A 333 6.35 29.36 -2.33
N PRO A 334 5.20 28.95 -1.76
CA PRO A 334 5.19 28.12 -0.58
C PRO A 334 5.78 26.75 -0.90
N GLY A 335 6.59 26.22 0.02
CA GLY A 335 7.32 24.98 -0.19
C GLY A 335 7.33 24.04 1.00
N LEU A 336 7.75 22.81 0.74
CA LEU A 336 8.10 21.82 1.76
C LEU A 336 9.54 21.40 1.53
N HIS A 337 10.26 21.29 2.63
CA HIS A 337 11.57 20.68 2.61
C HIS A 337 11.47 19.15 2.64
N SER A 338 10.67 18.57 3.53
CA SER A 338 10.47 17.11 3.59
C SER A 338 9.06 16.71 3.98
N ILE A 339 8.69 15.51 3.56
CA ILE A 339 7.52 14.75 4.02
C ILE A 339 8.05 13.41 4.52
N GLU A 340 7.71 13.05 5.74
CA GLU A 340 8.08 11.78 6.36
C GLU A 340 6.83 11.06 6.85
N VAL A 341 6.80 9.73 6.70
CA VAL A 341 5.64 8.89 6.99
C VAL A 341 6.13 7.67 7.75
N TYR A 342 5.62 7.46 8.96
CA TYR A 342 6.10 6.40 9.87
C TYR A 342 4.98 5.46 10.30
N PRO A 343 5.27 4.15 10.46
CA PRO A 343 4.27 3.15 10.86
C PRO A 343 3.95 3.17 12.36
N GLN A 344 4.74 3.88 13.17
CA GLN A 344 4.58 4.01 14.61
C GLN A 344 4.76 5.47 15.02
N THR A 345 4.25 5.85 16.19
CA THR A 345 4.52 7.16 16.78
C THR A 345 5.98 7.21 17.21
N LEU A 346 6.71 8.21 16.75
CA LEU A 346 8.05 8.48 17.24
C LEU A 346 7.92 9.18 18.60
N GLY A 347 8.38 8.50 19.64
CA GLY A 347 8.31 8.98 21.02
C GLY A 347 9.16 10.23 21.23
N LYS A 348 8.72 11.02 22.22
CA LYS A 348 9.53 12.06 22.87
C LYS A 348 10.68 11.45 23.65
#